data_AF-A0A5G2R595-F1
#
_entry.id   AF-A0A5G2R595-F1
#
_cell.length_a   1.000
_cell.length_b   1.000
_cell.length_c   1.000
_cell.angle_alpha   90.00
_cell.angle_beta   90.00
_cell.angle_gamma   90.00
#
_symmetry.space_group_name_H-M   'P 1'
#
loop_
_entity.id
_entity.type
_entity.pdbx_description
1 polymer ?
#
loop_
_entity_poly.entity_id
_entity_poly.type
_entity_poly.pdbx_seq_one_letter_code
_entity_poly.pdbx_strand_id
1 'polypeptide(L)'
;MGILFFAGIGQVLLCLTPLSAGALNRWYKHNHGLPARIIVYRDGVGDGQLKTLIDYEVPQLLASVTDASSNTSPRLSVIVVRRRCTPRFLTESGRTLENPPLGTVVDLEATRPEWYDFYLISQVARQGTVNPTYYNVIYDDNGLKPDHMQRLTFKLCHLYYNWPGLISVPAPCQYARKLTFLVAQSIHKEPSLELANSLFYL
;
A
#
# COMPACT_ATOMS: atom_id res chain seq x y z
N MET A 1 2.74 4.74 -14.42
CA MET A 1 3.14 4.36 -13.04
C MET A 1 2.61 2.95 -12.84
N GLY A 2 3.49 1.97 -12.67
CA GLY A 2 3.08 0.61 -12.35
C GLY A 2 2.92 0.54 -10.84
N ILE A 3 1.81 0.02 -10.33
CA ILE A 3 1.64 -0.11 -8.89
C ILE A 3 1.52 -1.61 -8.59
N LEU A 4 2.51 -2.13 -7.87
CA LEU A 4 2.68 -3.55 -7.57
C LEU A 4 2.29 -3.77 -6.11
N PHE A 5 1.47 -4.79 -5.82
CA PHE A 5 0.95 -5.01 -4.47
C PHE A 5 1.11 -6.45 -4.02
N PHE A 6 1.41 -6.59 -2.73
CA PHE A 6 1.55 -7.86 -2.05
C PHE A 6 0.75 -7.81 -0.75
N ALA A 7 -0.18 -8.75 -0.55
CA ALA A 7 -0.80 -8.99 0.73
C ALA A 7 -0.53 -10.44 1.15
N GLY A 8 0.05 -10.61 2.34
CA GLY A 8 0.22 -11.91 2.98
C GLY A 8 0.94 -11.80 4.31
N ILE A 9 0.62 -12.71 5.22
CA ILE A 9 1.29 -12.91 6.51
C ILE A 9 2.01 -14.27 6.42
N GLY A 10 3.27 -14.31 6.83
CA GLY A 10 3.94 -15.55 7.26
C GLY A 10 4.65 -16.42 6.20
N GLN A 11 4.35 -16.30 4.90
CA GLN A 11 5.02 -17.09 3.83
C GLN A 11 5.47 -16.25 2.61
N VAL A 12 5.34 -14.93 2.70
CA VAL A 12 5.50 -14.01 1.56
C VAL A 12 6.94 -13.97 1.01
N LEU A 13 7.93 -14.35 1.81
CA LEU A 13 9.33 -14.21 1.45
C LEU A 13 9.70 -14.99 0.17
N LEU A 14 9.16 -16.19 -0.04
CA LEU A 14 9.51 -17.02 -1.20
C LEU A 14 8.73 -16.65 -2.48
N CYS A 15 7.59 -15.96 -2.35
CA CYS A 15 6.68 -15.71 -3.47
C CYS A 15 6.78 -14.28 -4.03
N LEU A 16 7.50 -13.37 -3.38
CA LEU A 16 7.64 -11.96 -3.82
C LEU A 16 8.25 -11.84 -5.22
N THR A 17 9.32 -12.57 -5.49
CA THR A 17 10.04 -12.55 -6.77
C THR A 17 9.21 -13.06 -7.96
N PRO A 18 8.55 -14.25 -7.91
CA PRO A 18 7.72 -14.68 -9.03
C PRO A 18 6.48 -13.81 -9.25
N LEU A 19 5.90 -13.26 -8.18
CA LEU A 19 4.73 -12.38 -8.27
C LEU A 19 5.07 -11.01 -8.89
N SER A 20 6.18 -10.40 -8.47
CA SER A 20 6.70 -9.15 -9.06
C SER A 20 7.04 -9.34 -10.54
N ALA A 21 7.79 -10.40 -10.88
CA ALA A 21 8.10 -10.74 -12.27
C ALA A 21 6.84 -10.95 -13.12
N GLY A 22 5.85 -11.70 -12.60
CA GLY A 22 4.59 -11.93 -13.29
C GLY A 22 3.81 -10.65 -13.57
N ALA A 23 3.79 -9.71 -12.62
CA ALA A 23 3.10 -8.45 -12.79
C ALA A 23 3.86 -7.45 -13.68
N LEU A 24 5.20 -7.43 -13.65
CA LEU A 24 6.03 -6.67 -14.61
C LEU A 24 5.86 -7.19 -16.04
N ASN A 25 5.86 -8.51 -16.23
CA ASN A 25 5.62 -9.12 -17.53
C ASN A 25 4.21 -8.77 -18.06
N ARG A 26 3.19 -8.82 -17.20
CA ARG A 26 1.83 -8.37 -17.57
C ARG A 26 1.80 -6.90 -17.96
N TRP A 27 2.47 -6.02 -17.21
CA TRP A 27 2.57 -4.61 -17.55
C TRP A 27 3.23 -4.42 -18.92
N TYR A 28 4.35 -5.10 -19.17
CA TYR A 28 5.08 -5.04 -20.43
C TYR A 28 4.22 -5.48 -21.61
N LYS A 29 3.45 -6.57 -21.47
CA LYS A 29 2.53 -7.05 -22.52
C LYS A 29 1.48 -6.02 -22.93
N HIS A 30 1.03 -5.17 -22.01
CA HIS A 30 -0.01 -4.19 -22.28
C HIS A 30 0.53 -2.80 -22.67
N ASN A 31 1.68 -2.40 -22.12
CA ASN A 31 2.24 -1.06 -22.30
C ASN A 31 3.46 -1.01 -23.22
N HIS A 32 3.93 -2.17 -23.70
CA HIS A 32 5.12 -2.33 -24.55
C HIS A 32 6.40 -1.70 -23.96
N GLY A 33 6.48 -1.64 -22.63
CA GLY A 33 7.61 -1.09 -21.89
C GLY A 33 7.43 -1.30 -20.39
N LEU A 34 8.54 -1.26 -19.64
CA LEU A 34 8.49 -1.35 -18.18
C LEU A 34 8.03 -0.03 -17.55
N PRO A 35 7.39 -0.06 -16.37
CA PRO A 35 6.99 1.16 -15.70
C PRO A 35 8.22 1.94 -15.22
N ALA A 36 8.28 3.25 -15.47
CA ALA A 36 9.39 4.08 -14.97
C ALA A 36 9.44 4.19 -13.43
N ARG A 37 8.28 4.02 -12.77
CA ARG A 37 8.10 4.13 -11.33
C ARG A 37 7.18 3.03 -10.82
N ILE A 38 7.65 2.35 -9.77
CA ILE A 38 6.94 1.31 -9.03
C ILE A 38 6.77 1.78 -7.59
N ILE A 39 5.56 1.68 -7.08
CA ILE A 39 5.24 1.95 -5.68
C ILE A 39 4.54 0.72 -5.12
N VAL A 40 5.06 0.21 -4.01
CA VAL A 40 4.54 -0.97 -3.33
C VAL A 40 3.97 -0.56 -2.00
N TYR A 41 2.68 -0.81 -1.78
CA TYR A 41 2.08 -0.68 -0.46
C TYR A 41 1.95 -2.05 0.19
N ARG A 42 2.55 -2.18 1.38
CA ARG A 42 2.65 -3.41 2.14
C ARG A 42 1.83 -3.31 3.42
N ASP A 43 0.68 -3.98 3.44
CA ASP A 43 -0.20 -4.06 4.61
C ASP A 43 0.15 -5.27 5.49
N GLY A 44 -0.18 -5.21 6.78
CA GLY A 44 -0.09 -6.36 7.70
C GLY A 44 1.27 -6.58 8.37
N VAL A 45 2.07 -5.52 8.54
CA VAL A 45 3.41 -5.57 9.14
C VAL A 45 3.38 -4.95 10.54
N GLY A 46 3.80 -5.71 11.55
CA GLY A 46 3.98 -5.19 12.91
C GLY A 46 5.34 -4.50 13.10
N ASP A 47 5.50 -3.69 14.15
CA ASP A 47 6.77 -2.97 14.42
C ASP A 47 7.98 -3.93 14.52
N GLY A 48 7.80 -5.10 15.14
CA GLY A 48 8.85 -6.11 15.27
C GLY A 48 9.26 -6.80 13.96
N GLN A 49 8.48 -6.65 12.89
CA GLN A 49 8.74 -7.24 11.57
C GLN A 49 9.36 -6.25 10.59
N LEU A 50 9.43 -4.96 10.95
CA LEU A 50 9.93 -3.91 10.07
C LEU A 50 11.37 -4.17 9.61
N LYS A 51 12.22 -4.58 10.56
CA LYS A 51 13.62 -4.93 10.26
C LYS A 51 13.72 -6.10 9.28
N THR A 52 12.95 -7.18 9.50
CA THR A 52 12.90 -8.32 8.57
C THR A 52 12.48 -7.89 7.18
N LEU A 53 11.54 -6.95 7.10
CA LEU A 53 11.04 -6.46 5.83
C LEU A 53 12.10 -5.68 5.05
N ILE A 54 12.82 -4.78 5.74
CA ILE A 54 13.93 -4.02 5.17
C ILE A 54 15.08 -4.94 4.77
N ASP A 55 15.45 -5.89 5.63
CA ASP A 55 16.63 -6.75 5.42
C ASP A 55 16.39 -7.84 4.36
N TYR A 56 15.13 -8.28 4.16
CA TYR A 56 14.83 -9.43 3.29
C TYR A 56 13.79 -9.17 2.20
N GLU A 57 12.67 -8.49 2.46
CA GLU A 57 11.63 -8.27 1.41
C GLU A 57 12.07 -7.19 0.40
N VAL A 58 12.62 -6.07 0.86
CA VAL A 58 13.05 -4.97 -0.02
C VAL A 58 14.14 -5.40 -1.01
N PRO A 59 15.23 -6.09 -0.60
CA PRO A 59 16.26 -6.54 -1.54
C PRO A 59 15.73 -7.51 -2.60
N GLN A 60 14.76 -8.37 -2.25
CA GLN A 60 14.15 -9.29 -3.21
C GLN A 60 13.26 -8.57 -4.22
N LEU A 61 12.51 -7.55 -3.79
CA LEU A 61 11.78 -6.68 -4.71
C LEU A 61 12.73 -5.95 -5.66
N LEU A 62 13.84 -5.43 -5.15
CA LEU A 62 14.86 -4.77 -5.98
C LEU A 62 15.49 -5.73 -6.98
N ALA A 63 15.86 -6.94 -6.55
CA ALA A 63 16.40 -7.98 -7.43
C ALA A 63 15.40 -8.32 -8.54
N SER A 64 14.13 -8.56 -8.20
CA SER A 64 13.09 -8.89 -9.17
C SER A 64 12.87 -7.81 -10.24
N VAL A 65 12.98 -6.54 -9.85
CA VAL A 65 12.84 -5.40 -10.74
C VAL A 65 14.08 -5.26 -11.63
N THR A 66 15.26 -5.50 -11.07
CA THR A 66 16.54 -5.45 -11.78
C THR A 66 16.63 -6.55 -12.82
N ASP A 67 16.29 -7.79 -12.45
CA ASP A 67 16.30 -8.96 -13.34
C ASP A 67 15.33 -8.81 -14.52
N ALA A 68 14.21 -8.10 -14.32
CA ALA A 68 13.25 -7.81 -15.37
C ALA A 68 13.71 -6.70 -16.33
N SER A 69 14.67 -5.86 -15.92
CA SER A 69 15.12 -4.69 -16.68
C SER A 69 16.42 -4.95 -17.42
N SER A 70 16.41 -4.86 -18.76
CA SER A 70 17.62 -5.02 -19.58
C SER A 70 18.36 -3.71 -19.87
N ASN A 71 17.67 -2.55 -19.85
CA ASN A 71 18.24 -1.26 -20.29
C ASN A 71 17.90 -0.05 -19.39
N THR A 72 16.83 -0.09 -18.61
CA THR A 72 16.43 1.02 -17.72
C THR A 72 15.75 0.42 -16.49
N SER A 73 16.39 0.53 -15.34
CA SER A 73 15.83 0.03 -14.08
C SER A 73 14.66 0.91 -13.62
N PRO A 74 13.47 0.34 -13.40
CA PRO A 74 12.37 1.04 -12.74
C PRO A 74 12.79 1.52 -11.35
N ARG A 75 12.38 2.74 -10.99
CA ARG A 75 12.55 3.23 -9.62
C ARG A 75 11.50 2.63 -8.70
N LEU A 76 11.88 2.30 -7.47
CA LEU A 76 11.02 1.60 -6.51
C LEU A 76 10.83 2.43 -5.22
N SER A 77 9.61 2.49 -4.70
CA SER A 77 9.35 2.88 -3.30
C SER A 77 8.53 1.79 -2.61
N VAL A 78 8.84 1.49 -1.36
CA VAL A 78 8.10 0.55 -0.53
C VAL A 78 7.53 1.28 0.68
N ILE A 79 6.22 1.16 0.87
CA ILE A 79 5.45 1.89 1.87
C ILE A 79 4.71 0.87 2.73
N VAL A 80 5.02 0.81 4.02
CA VAL A 80 4.30 0.00 4.99
C VAL A 80 3.01 0.74 5.38
N VAL A 81 1.89 0.02 5.32
CA VAL A 81 0.56 0.53 5.68
C VAL A 81 0.10 -0.13 6.98
N ARG A 82 -0.33 0.68 7.95
CA ARG A 82 -0.92 0.20 9.21
C ARG A 82 -2.28 0.86 9.43
N ARG A 83 -3.34 0.05 9.33
CA ARG A 83 -4.73 0.52 9.42
C ARG A 83 -5.21 0.80 10.85
N ARG A 84 -4.62 0.14 11.85
CA ARG A 84 -5.04 0.27 13.25
C ARG A 84 -3.89 0.84 14.06
N CYS A 85 -3.97 2.14 14.33
CA CYS A 85 -2.96 2.84 15.09
C CYS A 85 -3.53 3.29 16.44
N THR A 86 -2.65 3.56 17.40
CA THR A 86 -3.04 4.08 18.72
C THR A 86 -3.40 5.58 18.68
N PRO A 87 -2.62 6.45 17.99
CA PRO A 87 -2.93 7.88 17.96
C PRO A 87 -4.33 8.19 17.43
N ARG A 88 -4.95 9.23 18.00
CA ARG A 88 -6.22 9.80 17.57
C ARG A 88 -6.00 11.29 17.38
N PHE A 89 -6.42 11.79 16.23
CA PHE A 89 -6.32 13.20 15.89
C PHE A 89 -7.71 13.81 15.94
N LEU A 90 -7.81 15.02 16.47
CA LEU A 90 -9.05 15.78 16.61
C LEU A 90 -8.78 17.20 16.11
N THR A 91 -9.80 17.83 15.55
CA THR A 91 -9.79 19.25 15.20
C THR A 91 -10.65 20.01 16.20
N GLU A 92 -10.17 21.17 16.62
CA GLU A 92 -10.94 22.07 17.48
C GLU A 92 -11.86 22.94 16.62
N SER A 93 -13.15 22.95 16.95
CA SER A 93 -14.17 23.79 16.31
C SER A 93 -14.85 24.61 17.40
N GLY A 94 -14.28 25.76 17.72
CA GLY A 94 -14.76 26.60 18.82
C GLY A 94 -14.52 25.97 20.20
N ARG A 95 -15.56 25.40 20.83
CA ARG A 95 -15.47 24.69 22.12
C ARG A 95 -15.72 23.17 21.99
N THR A 96 -15.92 22.67 20.77
CA THR A 96 -16.16 21.25 20.51
C THR A 96 -14.94 20.62 19.85
N LEU A 97 -14.69 19.36 20.18
CA LEU A 97 -13.70 18.53 19.51
C LEU A 97 -14.40 17.66 18.48
N GLU A 98 -13.91 17.71 17.25
CA GLU A 98 -14.50 17.03 16.12
C GLU A 98 -13.48 16.15 15.40
N ASN A 99 -13.96 15.21 14.60
CA ASN A 99 -13.09 14.43 13.75
C ASN A 99 -12.46 15.33 12.67
N PRO A 100 -11.15 15.18 12.37
CA PRO A 100 -10.51 15.95 11.31
C PRO A 100 -11.17 15.71 9.94
N PRO A 101 -11.11 16.69 9.02
CA PRO A 101 -11.64 16.53 7.68
C PRO A 101 -10.91 15.44 6.91
N LEU A 102 -11.59 14.89 5.89
CA LEU A 102 -10.98 13.93 4.97
C LEU A 102 -9.78 14.54 4.25
N GLY A 103 -8.73 13.75 4.09
CA GLY A 103 -7.47 14.19 3.50
C GLY A 103 -6.53 14.86 4.50
N THR A 104 -6.90 14.97 5.79
CA THR A 104 -5.97 15.45 6.82
C THR A 104 -4.74 14.54 6.87
N VAL A 105 -3.57 15.15 6.74
CA VAL A 105 -2.26 14.51 6.88
C VAL A 105 -1.60 15.03 8.15
N VAL A 106 -0.99 14.13 8.91
CA VAL A 106 -0.14 14.47 10.05
C VAL A 106 1.22 13.81 9.84
N ASP A 107 2.21 14.62 9.48
CA ASP A 107 3.59 14.20 9.19
C ASP A 107 4.62 14.85 10.13
N LEU A 108 4.16 15.68 11.07
CA LEU A 108 4.97 16.34 12.10
C LEU A 108 4.47 16.00 13.50
N GLU A 109 5.39 16.06 14.48
CA GLU A 109 5.19 15.90 15.94
C GLU A 109 4.69 14.53 16.43
N ALA A 110 3.74 13.92 15.74
CA ALA A 110 3.21 12.58 16.05
C ALA A 110 3.97 11.45 15.31
N THR A 111 4.91 11.82 14.46
CA THR A 111 5.77 10.97 13.63
C THR A 111 7.11 10.69 14.32
N ARG A 112 7.90 9.75 13.78
CA ARG A 112 9.25 9.49 14.31
C ARG A 112 10.28 10.33 13.56
N PRO A 113 11.14 11.11 14.26
CA PRO A 113 12.11 11.98 13.59
C PRO A 113 13.06 11.24 12.64
N GLU A 114 13.38 9.98 12.91
CA GLU A 114 14.29 9.18 12.08
C GLU A 114 13.60 8.54 10.87
N TRP A 115 12.27 8.55 10.80
CA TRP A 115 11.51 7.82 9.79
C TRP A 115 10.81 8.77 8.83
N TYR A 116 10.70 8.35 7.58
CA TYR A 116 9.79 8.98 6.65
C TYR A 116 8.39 8.35 6.82
N ASP A 117 7.63 8.84 7.79
CA ASP A 117 6.27 8.38 8.08
C ASP A 117 5.25 9.51 8.15
N PHE A 118 3.97 9.15 8.03
CA PHE A 118 2.85 10.07 8.12
C PHE A 118 1.55 9.32 8.45
N TYR A 119 0.60 10.03 9.03
CA TYR A 119 -0.78 9.59 9.19
C TYR A 119 -1.68 10.27 8.16
N LEU A 120 -2.68 9.53 7.68
CA LEU A 120 -3.69 10.04 6.76
C LEU A 120 -5.09 9.65 7.24
N ILE A 121 -5.97 10.65 7.31
CA ILE A 121 -7.40 10.49 7.52
C ILE A 121 -8.09 10.37 6.17
N SER A 122 -8.31 9.15 5.69
CA SER A 122 -8.99 8.93 4.41
C SER A 122 -10.42 8.43 4.54
N GLN A 123 -10.95 8.14 5.73
CA GLN A 123 -12.33 7.68 5.90
C GLN A 123 -13.06 8.48 6.99
N VAL A 124 -14.38 8.58 6.88
CA VAL A 124 -15.22 9.20 7.93
C VAL A 124 -15.64 8.13 8.93
N ALA A 125 -15.52 8.41 10.23
CA ALA A 125 -16.16 7.61 11.26
C ALA A 125 -17.64 8.02 11.40
N ARG A 126 -18.55 7.07 11.18
CA ARG A 126 -20.00 7.30 11.41
C ARG A 126 -20.32 7.50 12.90
N GLN A 127 -19.54 6.86 13.77
CA GLN A 127 -19.67 6.95 15.22
C GLN A 127 -18.29 6.89 15.85
N GLY A 128 -18.07 7.70 16.89
CA GLY A 128 -16.81 7.77 17.62
C GLY A 128 -15.71 8.53 16.86
N THR A 129 -14.47 8.33 17.30
CA THR A 129 -13.30 8.99 16.73
C THR A 129 -12.75 8.22 15.54
N VAL A 130 -12.36 8.95 14.49
CA VAL A 130 -11.74 8.37 13.32
C VAL A 130 -10.40 7.71 13.66
N ASN A 131 -10.17 6.52 13.10
CA ASN A 131 -8.88 5.84 13.20
C ASN A 131 -8.00 6.27 12.00
N PRO A 132 -6.88 6.97 12.23
CA PRO A 132 -5.96 7.31 11.16
C PRO A 132 -5.30 6.05 10.60
N THR A 133 -4.91 6.10 9.33
CA THR A 133 -4.03 5.08 8.75
C THR A 133 -2.61 5.62 8.73
N TYR A 134 -1.68 4.83 9.24
CA TYR A 134 -0.26 5.16 9.28
C TYR A 134 0.46 4.59 8.07
N TYR A 135 1.38 5.37 7.53
CA TYR A 135 2.22 5.04 6.39
C TYR A 135 3.67 5.30 6.75
N ASN A 136 4.55 4.35 6.45
CA ASN A 136 5.99 4.50 6.61
C ASN A 136 6.69 4.12 5.31
N VAL A 137 7.40 5.07 4.72
CA VAL A 137 8.23 4.90 3.54
C VAL A 137 9.58 4.35 3.99
N ILE A 138 9.73 3.04 3.87
CA ILE A 138 10.91 2.31 4.34
C ILE A 138 12.03 2.21 3.30
N TYR A 139 11.69 2.46 2.04
CA TYR A 139 12.60 2.47 0.91
C TYR A 139 12.04 3.42 -0.14
N ASP A 140 12.86 4.34 -0.65
CA ASP A 140 12.47 5.23 -1.74
C ASP A 140 13.65 5.54 -2.67
N ASP A 141 13.54 5.10 -3.92
CA ASP A 141 14.41 5.47 -5.03
C ASP A 141 13.66 6.34 -6.07
N ASN A 142 12.35 6.53 -5.91
CA ASN A 142 11.59 7.38 -6.84
C ASN A 142 11.94 8.87 -6.70
N GLY A 143 12.38 9.30 -5.52
CA GLY A 143 12.71 10.69 -5.22
C GLY A 143 11.48 11.60 -5.27
N LEU A 144 10.32 11.07 -4.87
CA LEU A 144 9.09 11.86 -4.81
C LEU A 144 9.15 12.79 -3.60
N LYS A 145 8.69 14.03 -3.79
CA LYS A 145 8.48 14.93 -2.65
C LYS A 145 7.43 14.32 -1.70
N PRO A 146 7.55 14.55 -0.38
CA PRO A 146 6.59 14.02 0.58
C PRO A 146 5.12 14.33 0.25
N ASP A 147 4.82 15.57 -0.13
CA ASP A 147 3.48 15.99 -0.60
C ASP A 147 2.94 15.11 -1.74
N HIS A 148 3.79 14.76 -2.71
CA HIS A 148 3.37 13.94 -3.84
C HIS A 148 3.03 12.52 -3.41
N MET A 149 3.79 11.94 -2.47
CA MET A 149 3.53 10.61 -1.93
C MET A 149 2.23 10.56 -1.13
N GLN A 150 2.00 11.57 -0.28
CA GLN A 150 0.79 11.71 0.53
C GLN A 150 -0.44 11.88 -0.36
N ARG A 151 -0.39 12.79 -1.35
CA ARG A 151 -1.49 13.02 -2.30
C ARG A 151 -1.75 11.81 -3.18
N LEU A 152 -0.71 11.11 -3.64
CA LEU A 152 -0.88 9.85 -4.36
C LEU A 152 -1.62 8.83 -3.50
N THR A 153 -1.16 8.62 -2.27
CA THR A 153 -1.77 7.69 -1.31
C THR A 153 -3.25 8.00 -1.13
N PHE A 154 -3.60 9.27 -0.91
CA PHE A 154 -4.99 9.70 -0.76
C PHE A 154 -5.81 9.49 -2.03
N LYS A 155 -5.27 9.75 -3.23
CA LYS A 155 -5.94 9.46 -4.50
C LYS A 155 -6.23 7.97 -4.67
N LEU A 156 -5.31 7.10 -4.30
CA LEU A 156 -5.53 5.65 -4.37
C LEU A 156 -6.65 5.17 -3.45
N CYS A 157 -6.94 5.87 -2.35
CA CYS A 157 -8.08 5.55 -1.47
C CYS A 157 -9.45 5.79 -2.13
N HIS A 158 -9.52 6.46 -3.27
CA HIS A 158 -10.76 6.68 -4.03
C HIS A 158 -11.03 5.57 -5.08
N LEU A 159 -10.06 4.69 -5.34
CA LEU A 159 -10.11 3.77 -6.48
C LEU A 159 -10.65 2.38 -6.13
N TYR A 160 -11.41 2.25 -5.05
CA TYR A 160 -11.99 0.97 -4.65
C TYR A 160 -13.42 0.81 -5.15
N TYR A 161 -13.59 0.04 -6.22
CA TYR A 161 -14.85 -0.02 -6.96
C TYR A 161 -16.06 -0.61 -6.22
N ASN A 162 -15.86 -1.39 -5.14
CA ASN A 162 -16.97 -1.96 -4.37
C ASN A 162 -17.50 -1.00 -3.29
N TRP A 163 -17.06 0.27 -3.27
CA TRP A 163 -17.58 1.27 -2.35
C TRP A 163 -17.62 2.65 -3.03
N PRO A 164 -18.76 3.36 -3.05
CA PRO A 164 -18.90 4.65 -3.75
C PRO A 164 -18.25 5.83 -3.00
N GLY A 165 -17.45 5.57 -1.96
CA GLY A 165 -16.77 6.58 -1.16
C GLY A 165 -15.31 6.24 -0.92
N LEU A 166 -14.68 7.01 -0.05
CA LEU A 166 -13.31 6.75 0.35
C LEU A 166 -13.20 5.54 1.29
N ILE A 167 -12.10 4.80 1.13
CA ILE A 167 -11.68 3.74 2.05
C ILE A 167 -10.43 4.16 2.86
N SER A 168 -10.18 3.48 3.99
CA SER A 168 -9.07 3.81 4.90
C SER A 168 -7.66 3.56 4.35
N VAL A 169 -7.53 2.61 3.42
CA VAL A 169 -6.24 2.16 2.87
C VAL A 169 -6.27 2.32 1.35
N PRO A 170 -5.13 2.37 0.66
CA PRO A 170 -5.11 2.44 -0.80
C PRO A 170 -5.91 1.29 -1.42
N ALA A 171 -6.66 1.57 -2.50
CA ALA A 171 -7.50 0.58 -3.18
C ALA A 171 -6.82 -0.77 -3.39
N PRO A 172 -5.54 -0.84 -3.78
CA PRO A 172 -4.99 -2.15 -4.06
C PRO A 172 -4.55 -2.93 -2.83
N CYS A 173 -4.30 -2.28 -1.68
CA CYS A 173 -4.23 -2.99 -0.40
C CYS A 173 -5.59 -3.62 -0.07
N GLN A 174 -6.68 -2.89 -0.28
CA GLN A 174 -8.03 -3.41 -0.04
C GLN A 174 -8.41 -4.53 -1.02
N TYR A 175 -8.02 -4.43 -2.30
CA TYR A 175 -8.21 -5.50 -3.29
C TYR A 175 -7.46 -6.77 -2.88
N ALA A 176 -6.18 -6.63 -2.53
CA ALA A 176 -5.37 -7.76 -2.08
C ALA A 176 -5.98 -8.40 -0.82
N ARG A 177 -6.43 -7.60 0.15
CA ARG A 177 -7.14 -8.10 1.34
C ARG A 177 -8.43 -8.85 1.00
N LYS A 178 -9.23 -8.36 0.05
CA LYS A 178 -10.46 -9.02 -0.40
C LYS A 178 -10.18 -10.37 -1.07
N LEU A 179 -9.19 -10.41 -1.96
CA LEU A 179 -8.75 -11.64 -2.60
C LEU A 179 -8.24 -12.66 -1.57
N THR A 180 -7.34 -12.25 -0.67
CA THR A 180 -6.81 -13.13 0.38
C THR A 180 -7.92 -13.64 1.29
N PHE A 181 -8.88 -12.79 1.67
CA PHE A 181 -10.01 -13.20 2.49
C PHE A 181 -10.89 -14.25 1.79
N LEU A 182 -11.25 -14.02 0.53
CA LEU A 182 -12.05 -14.97 -0.26
C LEU A 182 -11.35 -16.33 -0.40
N VAL A 183 -10.05 -16.31 -0.72
CA VAL A 183 -9.26 -17.54 -0.87
C VAL A 183 -9.16 -18.28 0.46
N ALA A 184 -8.85 -17.57 1.55
CA ALA A 184 -8.66 -18.18 2.87
C ALA A 184 -9.95 -18.71 3.50
N GLN A 185 -11.10 -18.07 3.24
CA GLN A 185 -12.37 -18.41 3.91
C GLN A 185 -13.30 -19.28 3.08
N SER A 186 -13.15 -19.31 1.75
CA SER A 186 -14.14 -19.96 0.89
C SER A 186 -13.53 -20.89 -0.15
N ILE A 187 -12.49 -20.45 -0.88
CA ILE A 187 -11.95 -21.25 -2.00
C ILE A 187 -10.99 -22.34 -1.50
N HIS A 188 -10.17 -22.03 -0.50
CA HIS A 188 -9.13 -22.91 0.06
C HIS A 188 -8.15 -23.50 -0.98
N LYS A 189 -8.05 -22.84 -2.14
CA LYS A 189 -7.20 -23.21 -3.29
C LYS A 189 -6.79 -21.94 -4.06
N GLU A 190 -5.67 -22.00 -4.75
CA GLU A 190 -5.24 -20.96 -5.69
C GLU A 190 -6.27 -20.76 -6.83
N PRO A 191 -6.74 -19.51 -7.04
CA PRO A 191 -7.64 -19.19 -8.15
C PRO A 191 -7.00 -19.43 -9.52
N SER A 192 -7.83 -19.69 -10.54
CA SER A 192 -7.38 -19.85 -11.92
C SER A 192 -6.67 -18.58 -12.42
N LEU A 193 -5.55 -18.76 -13.15
CA LEU A 193 -4.79 -17.67 -13.77
C LEU A 193 -5.59 -16.93 -14.86
N GLU A 194 -6.63 -17.55 -15.42
CA GLU A 194 -7.53 -16.92 -16.40
C GLU A 194 -8.28 -15.73 -15.80
N LEU A 195 -8.57 -15.79 -14.49
CA LEU A 195 -9.28 -14.74 -13.77
C LEU A 195 -8.37 -13.58 -13.34
N ALA A 196 -7.05 -13.67 -13.57
CA ALA A 196 -6.08 -12.71 -13.05
C ALA A 196 -6.26 -11.27 -13.58
N ASN A 197 -6.97 -11.08 -14.69
CA ASN A 197 -7.28 -9.77 -15.26
C ASN A 197 -8.68 -9.25 -14.86
N SER A 198 -9.40 -9.98 -14.01
CA SER A 198 -10.75 -9.66 -13.57
C SER A 198 -10.79 -9.43 -12.06
N LEU A 199 -11.70 -8.56 -11.61
CA LEU A 199 -11.93 -8.31 -10.19
C LEU A 199 -12.96 -9.30 -9.61
N PHE A 200 -12.80 -10.61 -9.89
CA PHE A 200 -13.75 -11.67 -9.51
C PHE A 200 -13.97 -11.83 -8.00
N TYR A 201 -13.09 -11.25 -7.20
CA TYR A 201 -13.06 -11.33 -5.74
C TYR A 201 -13.78 -10.18 -5.03
N LEU A 202 -14.46 -9.30 -5.78
CA LEU A 202 -15.18 -8.15 -5.23
C LEU A 202 -16.54 -8.46 -4.65
#